data_AF-A0A969UF12-F1
#
_entry.id   AF-A0A969UF12-F1
#
_cell.length_a   1.000
_cell.length_b   1.000
_cell.length_c   1.000
_cell.angle_alpha   90.00
_cell.angle_beta   90.00
_cell.angle_gamma   90.00
#
_symmetry.space_group_name_H-M   'P 1'
#
loop_
_entity.id
_entity.type
_entity.pdbx_description
1 polymer ?
#
loop_
_entity_poly.entity_id
_entity_poly.type
_entity_poly.pdbx_seq_one_letter_code
_entity_poly.pdbx_strand_id
1 'polypeptide(L)' 'MRQFDAQNILVVAHPNVVNRILDEEAAALAELEAFIGKTIRLKAEDQYELSQYDVVLI' A
#
# COMPACT_ATOMS: atom_id res chain seq x y z
N MET A 1 24.21 -2.19 -14.36
CA MET A 1 23.29 -1.17 -13.82
C MET A 1 22.32 -1.88 -12.90
N ARG A 2 22.17 -1.44 -11.65
CA ARG A 2 21.23 -2.04 -10.70
C ARG A 2 19.83 -1.67 -11.16
N GLN A 3 19.20 -2.59 -11.89
CA GLN A 3 17.79 -2.51 -12.21
C GLN A 3 17.08 -2.55 -10.85
N PHE A 4 16.65 -1.38 -10.37
CA PHE A 4 15.75 -1.30 -9.23
C PHE A 4 14.44 -1.91 -9.71
N ASP A 5 14.39 -3.23 -9.60
CA ASP A 5 13.21 -4.02 -9.83
C ASP A 5 12.30 -3.73 -8.63
N ALA A 6 11.64 -2.57 -8.68
CA ALA A 6 10.68 -2.14 -7.68
C ALA A 6 9.43 -3.02 -7.82
N GLN A 7 9.58 -4.29 -7.45
CA GLN A 7 8.58 -5.34 -7.58
C GLN A 7 7.52 -5.21 -6.48
N ASN A 8 7.79 -4.42 -5.44
CA ASN A 8 6.83 -4.20 -4.36
C ASN A 8 6.60 -2.71 -4.11
N ILE A 9 5.37 -2.38 -3.73
CA ILE A 9 4.96 -1.05 -3.30
C ILE A 9 4.68 -1.14 -1.80
N LEU A 10 5.17 -0.17 -1.03
CA LEU A 10 4.82 -0.02 0.37
C LEU A 10 3.98 1.25 0.53
N VAL A 11 2.76 1.10 1.04
CA VAL A 11 1.90 2.21 1.43
C VAL A 11 1.93 2.34 2.95
N VAL A 12 2.29 3.52 3.43
CA VAL A 12 2.26 3.86 4.86
C VAL A 12 1.10 4.81 5.09
N ALA A 13 0.20 4.48 6.02
CA ALA A 13 -0.98 5.27 6.32
C ALA A 13 -1.42 5.09 7.78
N HIS A 14 -2.36 5.92 8.22
CA HIS A 14 -2.97 5.79 9.55
C HIS A 14 -3.66 4.40 9.71
N PRO A 15 -3.62 3.77 10.90
CA PRO A 15 -4.17 2.42 11.10
C PRO A 15 -5.63 2.25 10.66
N ASN A 16 -6.48 3.25 10.90
CA ASN A 16 -7.89 3.20 10.44
C ASN A 16 -8.02 3.07 8.91
N VAL A 17 -7.12 3.70 8.15
CA VAL A 17 -7.13 3.60 6.68
C VAL A 17 -6.66 2.21 6.27
N VAL A 18 -5.58 1.71 6.87
CA VAL A 18 -5.05 0.36 6.60
C VAL A 18 -6.10 -0.71 6.90
N ASN A 19 -6.74 -0.64 8.07
CA ASN A 19 -7.78 -1.60 8.44
C ASN A 19 -8.97 -1.54 7.49
N ARG A 20 -9.44 -0.34 7.12
CA ARG A 20 -10.50 -0.20 6.12
C ARG A 20 -10.13 -0.82 4.78
N ILE A 21 -8.89 -0.64 4.31
CA ILE A 21 -8.43 -1.26 3.06
C ILE A 21 -8.41 -2.80 3.18
N LEU A 22 -7.96 -3.33 4.33
CA LEU A 22 -7.88 -4.78 4.55
C LEU A 22 -9.25 -5.44 4.75
N ASP A 23 -10.20 -4.74 5.37
CA ASP A 23 -11.51 -5.31 5.72
C ASP A 23 -12.55 -5.03 4.63
N GLU A 24 -12.66 -3.79 4.17
CA GLU A 24 -13.72 -3.34 3.25
C GLU A 24 -13.26 -3.35 1.79
N GLU A 25 -12.01 -2.95 1.51
CA GLU A 25 -11.54 -2.72 0.14
C GLU A 25 -10.51 -3.75 -0.34
N ALA A 26 -10.44 -4.92 0.30
CA ALA A 26 -9.46 -5.95 -0.03
C ALA A 26 -9.59 -6.44 -1.48
N ALA A 27 -10.81 -6.52 -2.00
CA ALA A 27 -11.05 -6.90 -3.40
C ALA A 27 -10.48 -5.86 -4.36
N ALA A 28 -10.70 -4.58 -4.09
CA ALA A 28 -10.17 -3.49 -4.90
C ALA A 28 -8.63 -3.44 -4.86
N LEU A 29 -8.03 -3.73 -3.69
CA LEU A 29 -6.58 -3.86 -3.56
C LEU A 29 -6.03 -5.00 -4.42
N ALA A 30 -6.66 -6.18 -4.39
CA ALA A 30 -6.24 -7.34 -5.18
C ALA A 30 -6.38 -7.09 -6.70
N GLU A 31 -7.45 -6.44 -7.13
CA GLU A 31 -7.61 -6.02 -8.53
C GLU A 31 -6.52 -5.04 -8.95
N LEU A 32 -6.16 -4.09 -8.08
CA LEU A 32 -5.08 -3.15 -8.34
C LEU A 32 -3.73 -3.85 -8.46
N GLU A 33 -3.41 -4.79 -7.55
CA GLU A 33 -2.19 -5.59 -7.60
C GLU A 33 -2.09 -6.39 -8.91
N ALA A 34 -3.19 -7.01 -9.33
CA ALA A 34 -3.27 -7.75 -10.59
C ALA A 34 -3.08 -6.84 -11.81
N PHE A 35 -3.66 -5.63 -11.77
CA PHE A 35 -3.56 -4.66 -12.85
C PHE A 35 -2.12 -4.12 -13.02
N ILE A 36 -1.45 -3.77 -11.92
CA ILE A 36 -0.08 -3.21 -11.95
C ILE A 36 1.00 -4.29 -11.99
N GLY A 37 0.64 -5.55 -11.71
CA GLY A 37 1.58 -6.68 -11.67
C GLY A 37 2.61 -6.58 -10.54
N LYS A 38 2.27 -5.89 -9.45
CA LYS A 38 3.15 -5.67 -8.29
C LYS A 38 2.39 -5.89 -7.00
N THR A 39 3.08 -6.44 -6.01
CA THR A 39 2.53 -6.63 -4.67
C THR A 39 2.52 -5.31 -3.91
N ILE A 40 1.40 -5.00 -3.26
CA ILE A 40 1.22 -3.83 -2.41
C ILE A 40 1.22 -4.27 -0.96
N ARG A 41 2.13 -3.70 -0.18
CA ARG A 41 2.22 -3.89 1.28
C ARG A 41 1.65 -2.67 1.97
N LEU A 42 0.85 -2.89 3.00
CA LEU A 42 0.31 -1.82 3.83
C LEU A 42 1.05 -1.81 5.17
N LYS A 43 1.44 -0.62 5.64
CA LYS A 43 2.02 -0.41 6.97
C LYS A 43 1.21 0.66 7.69
N ALA A 44 0.71 0.30 8.86
CA ALA A 44 -0.02 1.19 9.75
C ALA A 44 0.96 1.97 10.64
N GLU A 45 0.85 3.29 10.68
CA GLU A 45 1.61 4.15 11.59
C GLU A 45 0.72 5.26 12.18
N ASP A 46 0.61 5.31 13.50
CA ASP A 46 -0.25 6.28 14.23
C ASP A 46 0.17 7.75 14.06
N GLN A 47 1.41 8.00 13.62
CA GLN A 47 1.93 9.33 13.39
C GLN A 47 1.36 10.01 12.13
N TYR A 48 0.65 9.27 11.27
CA TYR A 48 0.01 9.82 10.07
C TYR A 48 -1.39 10.29 10.39
N GLU A 49 -1.78 11.45 9.87
CA GLU A 49 -3.19 11.83 9.85
C GLU A 49 -3.99 10.94 8.88
N LEU A 50 -5.30 10.82 9.06
CA LEU A 50 -6.19 10.06 8.18
C LEU A 50 -6.12 10.48 6.70
N SER A 51 -5.76 11.74 6.44
CA SER A 51 -5.62 12.31 5.10
C SER A 51 -4.21 12.15 4.51
N GLN A 52 -3.23 11.71 5.30
CA GLN A 52 -1.84 11.57 4.89
C GLN A 52 -1.49 10.10 4.65
N TYR A 53 -0.75 9.87 3.58
CA TYR A 53 -0.21 8.58 3.23
C TYR A 53 1.04 8.76 2.38
N ASP A 54 1.96 7.81 2.50
CA ASP A 54 3.18 7.76 1.69
C ASP A 54 3.22 6.47 0.86
N VAL A 55 3.74 6.58 -0.37
CA VAL A 55 3.90 5.46 -1.30
C VAL A 55 5.38 5.32 -1.65
N VAL A 56 5.98 4.20 -1.24
CA VAL A 56 7.39 3.91 -1.42
C VAL A 56 7.56 2.75 -2.40
N LEU A 57 8.43 2.94 -3.39
CA LEU A 57 8.84 1.90 -4.34
C LEU A 57 10.05 1.15 -3.76
N ILE A 58 9.94 -0.15 -3.55
CA ILE A 58 10.98 -1.01 -2.94
C ILE A 58 11.38 -2.19 -3.82
#